data_AF-A0A0R3QHH7-F1
#
_entry.id   AF-A0A0R3QHH7-F1
#
_cell.length_a   1.000
_cell.length_b   1.000
_cell.length_c   1.000
_cell.angle_alpha   90.00
_cell.angle_beta   90.00
_cell.angle_gamma   90.00
#
_symmetry.space_group_name_H-M   'P 1'
#
loop_
_entity.id
_entity.type
_entity.pdbx_description
1 polymer ?
#
loop_
_entity_poly.entity_id
_entity_poly.type
_entity_poly.pdbx_seq_one_letter_code
_entity_poly.pdbx_strand_id
1 'polypeptide(L)'
;MIGNAISSFLQPSIYESMIEIKNLPHLADLPPSRISVHKLKVENIMIHDVLCITKSTTYGELRELLLATPHLRSYPLITDSSKFLIRN
;
A
#
# COMPACT_ATOMS: atom_id res chain seq x y z
N MET A 1 16.02 33.60 -0.67
CA MET A 1 14.73 32.87 -0.58
C MET A 1 13.87 32.99 -1.84
N ILE A 2 13.88 34.13 -2.55
CA ILE A 2 13.10 34.36 -3.78
C ILE A 2 13.51 33.42 -4.94
N GLY A 3 14.81 33.16 -5.11
CA GLY A 3 15.31 32.26 -6.17
C GLY A 3 14.75 30.84 -6.09
N ASN A 4 14.67 30.26 -4.89
CA ASN A 4 14.09 28.94 -4.69
C ASN A 4 12.58 28.94 -4.98
N ALA A 5 11.86 30.00 -4.57
CA ALA A 5 10.44 30.13 -4.85
C ALA A 5 10.15 30.19 -6.36
N ILE A 6 10.96 30.96 -7.12
CA ILE A 6 10.84 31.04 -8.58
C ILE A 6 11.24 29.71 -9.23
N SER A 7 12.33 29.09 -8.78
CA SER A 7 12.80 27.80 -9.30
C SER A 7 11.78 26.68 -9.10
N SER A 8 11.22 26.54 -7.89
CA SER A 8 10.19 25.54 -7.59
C SER A 8 8.87 25.78 -8.34
N PHE A 9 8.61 27.01 -8.78
CA PHE A 9 7.44 27.32 -9.61
C PHE A 9 7.66 26.95 -11.09
N LEU A 10 8.88 27.13 -11.61
CA LEU A 10 9.19 26.90 -13.01
C LEU A 10 9.54 25.45 -13.33
N GLN A 11 10.27 24.77 -12.44
CA GLN A 11 10.80 23.44 -12.69
C GLN A 11 10.72 22.55 -11.44
N PRO A 12 10.47 21.24 -11.61
CA PRO A 12 10.64 20.28 -10.54
C PRO A 12 12.09 20.25 -10.06
N SER A 13 12.32 19.80 -8.83
CA SER A 13 13.68 19.60 -8.35
C SER A 13 14.42 18.56 -9.22
N ILE A 14 15.75 18.60 -9.22
CA ILE A 14 16.57 17.62 -9.95
C ILE A 14 16.26 16.19 -9.49
N TYR A 15 15.95 16.00 -8.19
CA TYR A 15 15.60 14.70 -7.63
C TYR A 15 14.23 14.22 -8.09
N GLU A 16 13.22 15.09 -8.08
CA GLU A 16 11.89 14.77 -8.61
C GLU A 16 11.97 14.36 -10.09
N SER A 17 12.73 15.12 -10.88
CA SER A 17 12.99 14.80 -12.29
C SER A 17 13.64 13.41 -12.45
N MET A 18 14.60 13.07 -11.59
CA MET A 18 15.28 11.78 -11.63
C MET A 18 14.36 10.62 -11.21
N ILE A 19 13.49 10.83 -10.21
CA ILE A 19 12.48 9.86 -9.77
C ILE A 19 11.49 9.57 -10.89
N GLU A 20 11.00 10.62 -11.56
CA GLU A 20 10.08 10.51 -12.70
C GLU A 20 10.73 9.78 -13.88
N ILE A 21 11.95 10.17 -14.28
CA ILE A 21 12.67 9.53 -15.39
C ILE A 21 12.91 8.04 -15.10
N LYS A 22 13.26 7.70 -13.86
CA LYS A 22 13.54 6.31 -13.45
C LYS A 22 12.29 5.52 -13.10
N ASN A 23 11.10 6.12 -13.13
CA ASN A 23 9.85 5.51 -12.67
C ASN A 23 9.99 4.80 -11.32
N LEU A 24 10.68 5.44 -10.37
CA LEU A 24 10.86 4.86 -9.04
C LEU A 24 9.53 4.91 -8.27
N PRO A 25 9.17 3.85 -7.53
CA PRO A 25 7.98 3.87 -6.69
C PRO A 25 8.18 4.85 -5.54
N HIS A 26 7.74 6.10 -5.74
CA HIS A 26 7.74 7.17 -4.76
C HIS A 26 6.31 7.65 -4.57
N LEU A 27 5.85 7.70 -3.32
CA LEU A 27 4.59 8.34 -3.00
C LEU A 27 4.83 9.84 -2.97
N ALA A 28 4.54 10.53 -4.08
CA ALA A 28 4.62 11.98 -4.12
C ALA A 28 3.71 12.59 -3.06
N ASP A 29 4.17 13.65 -2.40
CA ASP A 29 3.34 14.42 -1.48
C ASP A 29 2.07 14.83 -2.22
N LEU A 30 0.93 14.37 -1.72
CA LEU A 30 -0.36 14.62 -2.33
C LEU A 30 -0.70 16.10 -2.08
N PRO A 31 -0.59 17.00 -3.06
CA PRO A 31 -0.92 18.39 -2.81
C PRO A 31 -2.42 18.47 -2.51
N PRO A 32 -2.84 19.19 -1.46
CA PRO A 32 -4.25 19.28 -1.08
C PRO A 32 -5.15 19.87 -2.18
N SER A 33 -4.55 20.48 -3.21
CA SER A 33 -5.20 21.00 -4.41
C SER A 33 -5.60 19.93 -5.44
N ARG A 34 -5.06 18.70 -5.40
CA ARG A 34 -5.48 17.63 -6.30
C ARG A 34 -6.80 17.00 -5.79
N ILE A 35 -7.92 17.42 -6.35
CA ILE A 35 -9.27 16.89 -6.05
C ILE A 35 -9.33 15.35 -6.16
N SER A 36 -8.50 14.75 -7.02
CA SER A 36 -8.40 13.30 -7.19
C SER A 36 -7.95 12.56 -5.92
N VAL A 37 -7.16 13.18 -5.04
CA VAL A 37 -6.66 12.52 -3.83
C VAL A 37 -7.74 12.40 -2.76
N HIS A 38 -8.66 13.36 -2.72
CA HIS A 38 -9.79 13.37 -1.77
C HIS A 38 -10.90 12.40 -2.16
N LYS A 39 -10.92 11.94 -3.43
CA LYS A 39 -11.89 10.95 -3.92
C LYS A 39 -11.41 9.51 -3.75
N LEU A 40 -10.12 9.31 -3.49
CA LEU A 40 -9.51 8.00 -3.37
C LEU A 40 -9.69 7.49 -1.94
N LYS A 41 -10.45 6.40 -1.80
CA LYS A 41 -10.63 5.71 -0.52
C LYS A 41 -9.84 4.40 -0.51
N VAL A 42 -9.39 3.98 0.67
CA VAL A 42 -8.62 2.74 0.85
C VAL A 42 -9.40 1.52 0.36
N GLU A 43 -10.73 1.52 0.50
CA GLU A 43 -11.63 0.47 -0.01
C GLU A 43 -11.44 0.19 -1.51
N ASN A 44 -11.09 1.21 -2.30
CA ASN A 44 -10.92 1.07 -3.76
C ASN A 44 -9.51 0.58 -4.18
N ILE A 45 -8.54 0.59 -3.27
CA ILE A 45 -7.14 0.19 -3.55
C ILE A 45 -6.80 -1.14 -2.88
N MET A 46 -7.41 -1.42 -1.73
CA MET A 46 -7.07 -2.56 -0.90
C MET A 46 -7.23 -3.88 -1.66
N ILE A 47 -6.24 -4.76 -1.51
CA ILE A 47 -6.34 -6.14 -1.98
C ILE A 47 -7.23 -6.89 -0.98
N HIS A 48 -8.35 -7.43 -1.48
CA HIS A 48 -9.34 -8.13 -0.66
C HIS A 48 -9.01 -9.62 -0.47
N ASP A 49 -8.13 -10.17 -1.30
CA ASP A 49 -7.67 -11.56 -1.21
C ASP A 49 -6.52 -11.67 -0.20
N VAL A 50 -6.87 -11.93 1.06
CA VAL A 50 -5.92 -12.00 2.18
C VAL A 50 -5.98 -13.37 2.84
N LEU A 51 -4.83 -14.04 2.88
CA LEU A 51 -4.66 -15.31 3.60
C LEU A 51 -4.50 -15.04 5.10
N CYS A 52 -5.42 -15.58 5.88
CA CYS A 52 -5.48 -15.35 7.32
C CYS A 52 -5.23 -16.65 8.09
N ILE A 53 -4.55 -16.55 9.23
CA ILE A 53 -4.33 -17.69 10.13
C ILE A 53 -5.34 -17.56 11.28
N THR A 54 -5.99 -18.67 11.66
CA THR A 54 -6.92 -18.70 12.81
C THR A 54 -6.32 -19.46 13.97
N LYS A 55 -6.69 -19.16 15.22
CA LYS A 55 -6.19 -19.91 16.40
C LYS A 55 -6.53 -21.41 16.38
N SER A 56 -7.52 -21.81 15.61
CA SER A 56 -7.97 -23.20 15.47
C SER A 56 -7.30 -23.95 14.29
N THR A 57 -6.46 -23.30 13.48
CA THR A 57 -5.81 -23.98 12.34
C THR A 57 -4.80 -25.00 12.83
N THR A 58 -4.76 -26.16 12.19
CA THR A 58 -3.79 -27.20 12.52
C THR A 58 -2.39 -26.85 12.02
N TYR A 59 -1.36 -27.44 12.63
CA TYR A 59 0.03 -27.24 12.20
C TYR A 59 0.27 -27.69 10.75
N GLY A 60 -0.45 -28.73 10.29
CA GLY A 60 -0.34 -29.23 8.92
C GLY A 60 -0.78 -28.20 7.88
N GLU A 61 -1.96 -27.61 8.09
CA GLU A 61 -2.50 -26.55 7.22
C GLU A 61 -1.60 -25.30 7.23
N LEU A 62 -1.08 -24.93 8.41
CA LEU A 62 -0.14 -23.82 8.51
C LEU A 62 1.14 -24.06 7.71
N ARG A 63 1.70 -25.28 7.78
CA ARG A 63 2.90 -25.64 7.03
C ARG A 63 2.65 -25.61 5.53
N GLU A 64 1.51 -26.13 5.08
CA GLU A 64 1.14 -26.11 3.66
C GLU A 64 0.94 -24.68 3.16
N LEU A 65 0.27 -23.83 3.95
CA LEU A 65 0.10 -22.40 3.65
C LEU A 65 1.45 -21.69 3.49
N LEU A 66 2.39 -21.90 4.42
CA LEU A 66 3.71 -21.29 4.37
C LEU A 66 4.54 -21.76 3.16
N LEU A 67 4.37 -23.01 2.73
CA LEU A 67 5.02 -23.54 1.53
C LEU A 67 4.38 -22.99 0.25
N ALA A 68 3.06 -22.83 0.23
CA ALA A 68 2.32 -22.30 -0.91
C ALA A 68 2.58 -20.81 -1.15
N THR A 69 2.83 -20.02 -0.09
CA THR A 69 3.06 -18.57 -0.19
C THR A 69 4.42 -18.13 0.39
N PRO A 70 5.54 -18.44 -0.29
CA PRO A 70 6.89 -18.06 0.16
C PRO A 70 7.18 -16.55 0.05
N HIS A 71 6.38 -15.82 -0.72
CA HIS A 71 6.53 -14.37 -0.91
C HIS A 71 5.91 -13.53 0.23
N LEU A 72 5.05 -14.12 1.05
CA LEU A 72 4.40 -13.42 2.15
C LEU A 72 5.24 -13.50 3.42
N ARG A 73 5.64 -12.34 3.95
CA ARG A 73 6.45 -12.25 5.17
C ARG A 73 5.62 -12.31 6.45
N SER A 74 4.35 -11.95 6.38
CA SER A 74 3.48 -11.83 7.55
C SER A 74 2.05 -12.18 7.19
N TYR A 75 1.36 -12.85 8.11
CA TYR A 75 -0.05 -13.23 7.97
C TYR A 75 -0.85 -12.59 9.11
N PRO A 76 -2.03 -12.00 8.82
CA PRO A 76 -2.93 -11.57 9.86
C PRO A 76 -3.48 -12.77 10.65
N LEU A 77 -3.44 -12.66 11.98
CA LEU A 77 -4.02 -13.63 12.90
C LEU A 77 -5.46 -13.22 13.23
N ILE A 78 -6.42 -14.08 12.90
CA ILE A 78 -7.83 -13.90 13.20
C ILE A 78 -8.22 -14.81 14.38
N THR A 79 -8.89 -14.25 15.38
CA THR A 79 -9.41 -15.05 16.52
C THR A 79 -10.81 -15.59 16.24
N ASP A 80 -11.66 -14.83 15.53
CA ASP A 80 -13.02 -15.20 15.20
C ASP A 80 -13.18 -15.33 13.68
N SER A 81 -13.45 -16.54 13.17
CA SER A 81 -13.67 -16.78 11.73
C SER A 81 -14.83 -15.95 11.15
N SER A 82 -15.73 -15.45 12.01
CA SER A 82 -16.88 -14.61 11.65
C SER A 82 -16.52 -13.17 11.28
N LYS A 83 -15.29 -12.71 11.58
CA LYS A 83 -14.82 -11.34 11.29
C LYS A 83 -14.13 -11.20 9.94
N PHE A 84 -14.08 -12.27 9.13
CA PHE A 84 -13.46 -12.27 7.80
C PHE A 84 -14.20 -11.39 6.77
N LEU A 85 -15.42 -10.96 7.07
CA LEU A 85 -16.22 -10.11 6.20
C LEU A 85 -15.83 -8.63 6.39
N ILE A 86 -14.77 -8.18 5.71
CA ILE A 86 -14.71 -6.77 5.28
C ILE A 86 -15.76 -6.62 4.18
N ARG A 87 -17.01 -6.48 4.60
CA ARG A 87 -18.18 -6.40 3.73
C ARG A 87 -18.41 -4.93 3.38
N ASN A 88 -18.52 -4.67 2.08
CA ASN A 88 -19.02 -3.41 1.53
C ASN A 88 -20.44 -3.11 2.01
#